data_AF-A0A5B7SXJ8-F1
#
_entry.id   AF-A0A5B7SXJ8-F1
#
_cell.length_a   1.000
_cell.length_b   1.000
_cell.length_c   1.000
_cell.angle_alpha   90.00
_cell.angle_beta   90.00
_cell.angle_gamma   90.00
#
_symmetry.space_group_name_H-M   'P 1'
#
loop_
_entity.id
_entity.type
_entity.pdbx_description
1 polymer ?
#
loop_
_entity_poly.entity_id
_entity_poly.type
_entity_poly.pdbx_seq_one_letter_code
_entity_poly.pdbx_strand_id
1 'polypeptide(L)'
;MIRIIGFLILWSTICVRAQPNDVLEIHDFNEDGIDDRLECIRELGVHCTFTDGFTKESIDWGDFAWRGAIKSVITVPKQLLLDVNAKVYIAMQREVLPHLKKSPDPSLQWILNANFSKRKLADNPYVDLIFIPNSKWKAGNFTIPSNYYVAISRDSLYRLDDAIRNDSLNKATTAPSGFLAYYGQVHYMGEQPRQKDYMPVATDATYTIYRTRHGVLAQKKNKFKWLFITDNDLTGGPEKLRWESIEEVFLLDDHVLIKQSQAPDPEYQLYLVHIETGMTGRIKIDFDSLLAHNIEFLDLNGRERFSMQEDTVRIGNDIKRLRLPLKDIRKTLDGILYSE
;
A
#
# COMPACT_ATOMS: atom_id res chain seq x y z
N MET A 1 58.12 3.81 -46.83
CA MET A 1 58.29 4.23 -45.41
C MET A 1 57.68 5.62 -45.29
N ILE A 2 56.56 5.74 -44.56
CA ILE A 2 56.03 6.91 -43.82
C ILE A 2 54.59 6.53 -43.46
N ARG A 3 54.38 6.23 -42.18
CA ARG A 3 53.08 5.94 -41.56
C ARG A 3 52.43 7.28 -41.24
N ILE A 4 51.19 7.50 -41.68
CA ILE A 4 50.33 8.55 -41.13
C ILE A 4 49.37 7.87 -40.15
N ILE A 5 49.63 8.08 -38.86
CA ILE A 5 48.76 7.68 -37.76
C ILE A 5 47.81 8.84 -37.53
N GLY A 6 46.54 8.67 -37.92
CA GLY A 6 45.46 9.56 -37.53
C GLY A 6 45.00 9.22 -36.13
N PHE A 7 45.36 10.03 -35.14
CA PHE A 7 44.87 9.93 -33.77
C PHE A 7 43.54 10.70 -33.68
N LEU A 8 42.42 9.99 -33.71
CA LEU A 8 41.11 10.53 -33.32
C LEU A 8 41.02 10.42 -31.79
N ILE A 9 41.25 11.52 -31.08
CA ILE A 9 40.92 11.63 -29.66
C ILE A 9 39.43 12.00 -29.59
N LEU A 10 38.59 10.98 -29.44
CA LEU A 10 37.19 11.15 -29.09
C LEU A 10 37.14 11.58 -27.61
N TRP A 11 37.00 12.87 -27.36
CA TRP A 11 36.65 13.39 -26.03
C TRP A 11 35.22 12.95 -25.70
N SER A 12 35.09 11.84 -24.99
CA SER A 12 33.86 11.49 -24.29
C SER A 12 33.73 12.40 -23.08
N THR A 13 33.15 13.58 -23.26
CA THR A 13 32.54 14.33 -22.18
C THR A 13 31.37 13.51 -21.64
N ILE A 14 31.67 12.69 -20.64
CA ILE A 14 30.66 12.13 -19.73
C ILE A 14 30.10 13.32 -18.97
N CYS A 15 29.06 13.95 -19.52
CA CYS A 15 28.17 14.80 -18.74
C CYS A 15 27.50 13.87 -17.72
N VAL A 16 28.05 13.83 -16.51
CA VAL A 16 27.30 13.45 -15.32
C VAL A 16 26.14 14.43 -15.23
N ARG A 17 24.97 14.03 -15.73
CA ARG A 17 23.74 14.75 -15.47
C ARG A 17 23.49 14.61 -13.97
N ALA A 18 23.77 15.67 -13.20
CA ALA A 18 23.24 15.82 -11.86
C ALA A 18 21.73 15.54 -11.93
N GLN A 19 21.25 14.64 -11.07
CA GLN A 19 19.85 14.23 -11.09
C GLN A 19 18.98 15.43 -10.69
N PRO A 20 18.02 15.87 -11.52
CA PRO A 20 17.40 17.19 -11.41
C PRO A 20 16.28 17.29 -10.35
N ASN A 21 16.33 16.50 -9.27
CA ASN A 21 15.22 16.40 -8.32
C ASN A 21 15.53 16.91 -6.91
N ASP A 22 16.71 17.51 -6.71
CA ASP A 22 17.12 18.01 -5.41
C ASP A 22 16.65 19.46 -5.23
N VAL A 23 15.92 19.72 -4.13
CA VAL A 23 15.58 21.08 -3.72
C VAL A 23 16.64 21.55 -2.75
N LEU A 24 17.30 22.65 -3.07
CA LEU A 24 18.24 23.33 -2.19
C LEU A 24 17.71 24.74 -1.89
N GLU A 25 17.31 24.96 -0.64
CA GLU A 25 16.97 26.28 -0.13
C GLU A 25 18.09 26.76 0.81
N ILE A 26 18.50 28.02 0.63
CA ILE A 26 19.47 28.70 1.48
C ILE A 26 18.77 29.91 2.06
N HIS A 27 18.58 29.91 3.36
CA HIS A 27 17.86 30.94 4.10
C HIS A 27 18.23 30.84 5.58
N ASP A 28 18.26 31.97 6.28
CA ASP A 28 18.29 32.01 7.73
C ASP A 28 16.90 31.65 8.27
N PHE A 29 16.64 30.37 8.53
CA PHE A 29 15.33 29.90 8.99
C PHE A 29 15.11 30.16 10.48
N ASN A 30 16.18 30.25 11.28
CA ASN A 30 16.13 30.41 12.74
C ASN A 30 16.27 31.88 13.20
N GLU A 31 16.52 32.82 12.28
CA GLU A 31 16.77 34.26 12.50
C GLU A 31 18.01 34.58 13.33
N ASP A 32 19.07 33.77 13.25
CA ASP A 32 20.34 33.98 13.95
C ASP A 32 21.33 34.89 13.20
N GLY A 33 21.00 35.29 11.97
CA GLY A 33 21.82 36.13 11.10
C GLY A 33 22.79 35.35 10.21
N ILE A 34 22.73 34.01 10.20
CA ILE A 34 23.55 33.14 9.35
C ILE A 34 22.64 32.27 8.48
N ASP A 35 22.98 32.17 7.20
CA ASP A 35 22.24 31.32 6.27
C ASP A 35 22.35 29.84 6.65
N ASP A 36 21.20 29.19 6.81
CA ASP A 36 21.08 27.75 6.93
C ASP A 36 20.91 27.09 5.55
N ARG A 37 20.97 25.75 5.53
CA ARG A 37 20.76 24.94 4.34
C ARG A 37 19.64 23.94 4.55
N LEU A 38 18.67 23.91 3.64
CA LEU A 38 17.68 22.85 3.53
C LEU A 38 17.87 22.11 2.19
N GLU A 39 18.21 20.84 2.25
CA GLU A 39 18.41 19.97 1.09
C GLU A 39 17.38 18.84 1.09
N CYS A 40 16.62 18.69 0.01
CA CYS A 40 15.62 17.63 -0.12
C CYS A 40 15.85 16.77 -1.36
N ILE A 41 16.00 15.47 -1.16
CA ILE A 41 16.23 14.45 -2.19
C ILE A 41 14.92 13.69 -2.45
N ARG A 42 14.53 13.54 -3.72
CA ARG A 42 13.22 12.98 -4.14
C ARG A 42 13.29 11.63 -4.87
N GLU A 43 14.29 10.80 -4.58
CA GLU A 43 14.50 9.53 -5.29
C GLU A 43 13.56 8.40 -4.84
N LEU A 44 13.47 8.10 -3.54
CA LEU A 44 12.72 6.97 -2.98
C LEU A 44 11.64 7.40 -1.97
N GLY A 45 11.09 8.59 -2.19
CA GLY A 45 10.29 9.32 -1.21
C GLY A 45 10.74 10.77 -1.21
N VAL A 46 10.50 11.49 -0.13
CA VAL A 46 11.11 12.81 0.09
C VAL A 46 11.92 12.73 1.37
N HIS A 47 13.22 12.96 1.27
CA HIS A 47 14.10 13.05 2.42
C HIS A 47 14.73 14.44 2.45
N CYS A 48 14.50 15.17 3.53
CA CYS A 48 15.05 16.51 3.72
C CYS A 48 16.02 16.53 4.88
N THR A 49 17.15 17.19 4.68
CA THR A 49 18.15 17.49 5.70
C THR A 49 18.24 19.00 5.85
N PHE A 50 17.90 19.49 7.04
CA PHE A 50 18.22 20.84 7.47
C PHE A 50 19.62 20.85 8.09
N THR A 51 20.43 21.87 7.81
CA THR A 51 21.74 22.11 8.45
C THR A 51 21.83 23.56 8.87
N ASP A 52 21.99 23.78 10.16
CA ASP A 52 22.09 25.09 10.78
C ASP A 52 23.42 25.77 10.41
N GLY A 53 23.33 27.03 9.97
CA GLY A 53 24.45 27.81 9.45
C GLY A 53 25.49 28.11 10.51
N PHE A 54 25.08 28.34 11.76
CA PHE A 54 25.94 28.72 12.87
C PHE A 54 26.57 27.51 13.56
N THR A 55 25.74 26.58 14.01
CA THR A 55 26.12 25.41 14.83
C THR A 55 26.64 24.24 13.99
N LYS A 56 26.26 24.18 12.71
CA LYS A 56 26.49 23.03 11.81
C LYS A 56 25.77 21.75 12.22
N GLU A 57 24.81 21.83 13.15
CA GLU A 57 23.93 20.70 13.49
C GLU A 57 22.95 20.42 12.34
N SER A 58 22.57 19.15 12.17
CA SER A 58 21.65 18.73 11.12
C SER A 58 20.43 18.01 11.68
N ILE A 59 19.29 18.21 11.02
CA ILE A 59 18.02 17.55 11.32
C ILE A 59 17.49 16.87 10.06
N ASP A 60 17.34 15.56 10.12
CA ASP A 60 16.79 14.75 9.04
C ASP A 60 15.30 14.47 9.26
N TRP A 61 14.50 14.68 8.22
CA TRP A 61 13.09 14.30 8.22
C TRP A 61 12.64 13.94 6.82
N GLY A 62 11.86 12.88 6.70
CA GLY A 62 11.41 12.43 5.40
C GLY A 62 10.27 11.44 5.47
N ASP A 63 9.64 11.29 4.31
CA ASP A 63 8.82 10.13 4.02
C ASP A 63 9.71 9.08 3.34
N PHE A 64 10.01 8.02 4.08
CA PHE A 64 10.77 6.88 3.59
C PHE A 64 9.90 5.84 2.89
N ALA A 65 8.61 6.13 2.64
CA ALA A 65 7.80 5.25 1.82
C ALA A 65 8.43 5.10 0.44
N TRP A 66 8.96 3.90 0.25
CA TRP A 66 9.29 3.37 -1.05
C TRP A 66 8.14 3.69 -2.02
N ARG A 67 8.45 4.12 -3.25
CA ARG A 67 7.49 4.53 -4.31
C ARG A 67 6.39 3.51 -4.67
N GLY A 68 6.30 2.40 -3.95
CA GLY A 68 5.30 1.38 -4.07
C GLY A 68 4.55 1.08 -2.78
N ALA A 69 4.44 1.98 -1.81
CA ALA A 69 3.50 1.82 -0.70
C ALA A 69 2.23 2.65 -0.93
N ILE A 70 1.06 2.13 -0.56
CA ILE A 70 -0.21 2.85 -0.72
C ILE A 70 -0.44 3.88 0.39
N LYS A 71 0.21 3.67 1.54
CA LYS A 71 0.25 4.57 2.68
C LYS A 71 1.66 4.62 3.26
N SER A 72 1.96 5.69 3.99
CA SER A 72 3.16 5.83 4.80
C SER A 72 2.83 6.46 6.14
N VAL A 73 3.41 5.93 7.21
CA VAL A 73 3.41 6.62 8.50
C VAL A 73 4.67 7.48 8.59
N ILE A 74 4.48 8.77 8.83
CA ILE A 74 5.56 9.75 8.96
C ILE A 74 5.53 10.33 10.36
N THR A 75 6.58 10.04 11.13
CA THR A 75 6.77 10.57 12.48
C THR A 75 7.58 11.86 12.43
N VAL A 76 7.36 12.77 13.39
CA VAL A 76 8.12 14.03 13.49
C VAL A 76 9.28 13.87 14.46
N PRO A 77 10.54 14.15 14.05
CA PRO A 77 11.68 14.18 14.95
C PRO A 77 11.51 15.15 16.12
N LYS A 78 12.03 14.80 17.30
CA LYS A 78 11.98 15.63 18.52
C LYS A 78 12.52 17.02 18.32
N GLN A 79 13.62 17.12 17.58
CA GLN A 79 14.33 18.36 17.33
C GLN A 79 13.43 19.36 16.58
N LEU A 80 12.61 18.91 15.63
CA LEU A 80 11.67 19.77 14.91
C LEU A 80 10.49 20.25 15.77
N LEU A 81 10.26 19.62 16.93
CA LEU A 81 9.20 20.02 17.86
C LEU A 81 9.65 21.08 18.87
N LEU A 82 10.92 21.51 18.81
CA LEU A 82 11.42 22.61 19.64
C LEU A 82 10.97 23.95 19.07
N ASP A 83 10.61 24.90 19.94
CA ASP A 83 10.13 26.24 19.52
C ASP A 83 11.13 26.97 18.61
N VAL A 84 12.43 26.82 18.88
CA VAL A 84 13.52 27.40 18.07
C VAL A 84 13.50 26.89 16.62
N ASN A 85 12.97 25.70 16.38
CA ASN A 85 12.92 25.06 15.07
C ASN A 85 11.54 25.20 14.40
N ALA A 86 10.64 26.06 14.91
CA ALA A 86 9.28 26.17 14.38
C ALA A 86 9.22 26.52 12.88
N LYS A 87 10.11 27.41 12.42
CA LYS A 87 10.20 27.79 11.00
C LYS A 87 10.83 26.71 10.14
N VAL A 88 11.87 26.05 10.65
CA VAL A 88 12.49 24.88 10.02
C VAL A 88 11.46 23.77 9.83
N TYR A 89 10.66 23.50 10.86
CA TYR A 89 9.58 22.51 10.80
C TYR A 89 8.55 22.84 9.71
N ILE A 90 8.10 24.09 9.60
CA ILE A 90 7.16 24.52 8.56
C ILE A 90 7.76 24.35 7.16
N ALA A 91 9.03 24.73 6.98
CA ALA A 91 9.74 24.59 5.71
C ALA A 91 9.89 23.12 5.30
N MET A 92 10.39 22.27 6.20
CA MET A 92 10.53 20.84 5.93
C MET A 92 9.16 20.17 5.71
N GLN A 93 8.11 20.57 6.45
CA GLN A 93 6.78 20.00 6.30
C GLN A 93 6.21 20.23 4.90
N ARG A 94 6.45 21.42 4.32
CA ARG A 94 6.04 21.76 2.95
C ARG A 94 6.69 20.87 1.91
N GLU A 95 7.95 20.51 2.13
CA GLU A 95 8.71 19.71 1.17
C GLU A 95 8.44 18.21 1.32
N VAL A 96 8.43 17.71 2.56
CA VAL A 96 8.32 16.29 2.92
C VAL A 96 6.91 15.76 2.70
N LEU A 97 5.88 16.50 3.12
CA LEU A 97 4.51 16.00 3.08
C LEU A 97 3.82 16.37 1.76
N PRO A 98 2.93 15.51 1.23
CA PRO A 98 2.00 15.92 0.17
C PRO A 98 1.03 17.00 0.66
N HIS A 99 0.02 17.37 -0.12
CA HIS A 99 -0.95 18.36 0.37
C HIS A 99 -1.78 17.82 1.55
N LEU A 100 -2.13 18.71 2.48
CA LEU A 100 -2.97 18.38 3.63
C LEU A 100 -4.42 18.10 3.21
N LYS A 101 -5.02 17.09 3.83
CA LYS A 101 -6.47 16.87 3.82
C LYS A 101 -7.02 16.84 5.24
N LYS A 102 -8.18 17.43 5.44
CA LYS A 102 -8.82 17.48 6.78
C LYS A 102 -9.32 16.13 7.27
N SER A 103 -9.68 15.24 6.35
CA SER A 103 -10.21 13.92 6.67
C SER A 103 -9.87 12.89 5.60
N PRO A 104 -9.75 11.61 5.97
CA PRO A 104 -9.54 10.53 5.01
C PRO A 104 -10.73 10.43 4.05
N ASP A 105 -10.45 10.13 2.79
CA ASP A 105 -11.49 9.71 1.86
C ASP A 105 -11.93 8.25 2.11
N PRO A 106 -12.93 7.72 1.39
CA PRO A 106 -13.42 6.37 1.60
C PRO A 106 -12.35 5.27 1.47
N SER A 107 -11.30 5.48 0.66
CA SER A 107 -10.24 4.48 0.46
C SER A 107 -9.27 4.45 1.63
N LEU A 108 -8.79 5.61 2.09
CA LEU A 108 -7.93 5.67 3.27
C LEU A 108 -8.70 5.26 4.53
N GLN A 109 -9.99 5.64 4.63
CA GLN A 109 -10.84 5.20 5.73
C GLN A 109 -11.04 3.67 5.73
N TRP A 110 -11.10 3.03 4.57
CA TRP A 110 -11.13 1.57 4.46
C TRP A 110 -9.86 0.96 5.08
N ILE A 111 -8.67 1.48 4.74
CA ILE A 111 -7.38 0.99 5.26
C ILE A 111 -7.31 1.15 6.78
N LEU A 112 -7.73 2.31 7.30
CA LEU A 112 -7.75 2.60 8.73
C LEU A 112 -8.66 1.62 9.48
N ASN A 113 -9.90 1.48 9.02
CA ASN A 113 -10.89 0.61 9.67
C ASN A 113 -10.48 -0.87 9.59
N ALA A 114 -9.94 -1.30 8.45
CA ALA A 114 -9.45 -2.66 8.28
C ALA A 114 -8.28 -2.95 9.24
N ASN A 115 -7.31 -2.04 9.35
CA ASN A 115 -6.21 -2.20 10.31
C ASN A 115 -6.68 -2.23 11.77
N PHE A 116 -7.71 -1.46 12.13
CA PHE A 116 -8.23 -1.44 13.50
C PHE A 116 -9.16 -2.61 13.85
N SER A 117 -9.69 -3.31 12.84
CA SER A 117 -10.55 -4.48 13.01
C SER A 117 -9.85 -5.80 12.68
N LYS A 118 -8.58 -5.75 12.25
CA LYS A 118 -7.81 -6.95 11.85
C LYS A 118 -7.61 -7.89 13.03
N ARG A 119 -7.84 -9.18 12.79
CA ARG A 119 -7.63 -10.25 13.77
C ARG A 119 -7.25 -11.55 13.07
N LYS A 120 -6.26 -12.24 13.66
CA LYS A 120 -5.83 -13.57 13.21
C LYS A 120 -6.71 -14.64 13.85
N LEU A 121 -7.00 -15.70 13.11
CA LEU A 121 -7.81 -16.83 13.56
C LEU A 121 -6.97 -18.11 13.46
N ALA A 122 -6.21 -18.44 14.52
CA ALA A 122 -5.29 -19.58 14.48
C ALA A 122 -5.99 -20.92 14.28
N ASP A 123 -7.13 -21.12 14.96
CA ASP A 123 -7.84 -22.41 15.02
C ASP A 123 -8.97 -22.55 13.99
N ASN A 124 -9.13 -21.58 13.09
CA ASN A 124 -10.18 -21.65 12.08
C ASN A 124 -9.73 -22.50 10.88
N PRO A 125 -10.56 -23.45 10.39
CA PRO A 125 -10.16 -24.37 9.34
C PRO A 125 -10.06 -23.74 7.94
N TYR A 126 -10.68 -22.58 7.71
CA TYR A 126 -10.84 -22.02 6.38
C TYR A 126 -10.19 -20.65 6.20
N VAL A 127 -10.13 -19.85 7.25
CA VAL A 127 -9.62 -18.47 7.20
C VAL A 127 -8.67 -18.19 8.34
N ASP A 128 -7.56 -17.52 8.09
CA ASP A 128 -6.52 -17.27 9.10
C ASP A 128 -6.41 -15.78 9.51
N LEU A 129 -7.09 -14.90 8.76
CA LEU A 129 -7.15 -13.46 8.99
C LEU A 129 -8.54 -12.96 8.60
N ILE A 130 -9.14 -12.11 9.44
CA ILE A 130 -10.33 -11.36 9.09
C ILE A 130 -10.19 -9.88 9.46
N PHE A 131 -10.90 -9.02 8.73
CA PHE A 131 -11.05 -7.60 9.03
C PHE A 131 -12.37 -7.06 8.47
N ILE A 132 -12.88 -5.99 9.09
CA ILE A 132 -14.18 -5.38 8.77
C ILE A 132 -13.99 -3.87 8.58
N PRO A 133 -13.77 -3.41 7.34
CA PRO A 133 -13.51 -2.00 7.04
C PRO A 133 -14.73 -1.10 7.22
N ASN A 134 -15.93 -1.65 7.47
CA ASN A 134 -17.18 -0.91 7.66
C ASN A 134 -17.44 0.14 6.57
N SER A 135 -17.08 -0.20 5.33
CA SER A 135 -17.17 0.74 4.22
C SER A 135 -18.62 0.96 3.81
N LYS A 136 -18.98 2.22 3.55
CA LYS A 136 -20.35 2.63 3.23
C LYS A 136 -20.51 2.83 1.73
N TRP A 137 -21.66 2.45 1.19
CA TRP A 137 -22.08 2.84 -0.16
C TRP A 137 -22.12 4.36 -0.30
N LYS A 138 -21.35 4.91 -1.24
CA LYS A 138 -21.29 6.33 -1.54
C LYS A 138 -21.98 6.61 -2.86
N ALA A 139 -22.86 7.61 -2.88
CA ALA A 139 -23.53 8.03 -4.11
C ALA A 139 -22.57 8.76 -5.05
N GLY A 140 -22.86 8.68 -6.35
CA GLY A 140 -22.13 9.34 -7.41
C GLY A 140 -21.12 8.43 -8.10
N ASN A 141 -20.33 9.03 -8.97
CA ASN A 141 -19.25 8.33 -9.67
C ASN A 141 -18.04 8.22 -8.76
N PHE A 142 -17.32 7.12 -8.86
CA PHE A 142 -16.10 6.95 -8.11
C PHE A 142 -14.98 7.85 -8.65
N THR A 143 -14.26 8.51 -7.75
CA THR A 143 -13.08 9.32 -8.08
C THR A 143 -11.84 8.68 -7.50
N ILE A 144 -10.79 8.64 -8.31
CA ILE A 144 -9.50 8.13 -7.85
C ILE A 144 -8.98 9.13 -6.81
N PRO A 145 -8.59 8.67 -5.62
CA PRO A 145 -8.10 9.57 -4.61
C PRO A 145 -6.71 10.08 -4.98
N SER A 146 -6.47 11.36 -4.69
CA SER A 146 -5.18 12.02 -4.86
C SER A 146 -4.19 11.57 -3.79
N ASN A 147 -2.91 11.93 -3.93
CA ASN A 147 -1.97 11.82 -2.82
C ASN A 147 -2.22 12.94 -1.84
N TYR A 148 -2.28 12.65 -0.54
CA TYR A 148 -2.41 13.66 0.51
C TYR A 148 -1.91 13.10 1.82
N TYR A 149 -1.86 13.91 2.87
CA TYR A 149 -1.70 13.41 4.22
C TYR A 149 -2.83 13.85 5.12
N VAL A 150 -3.03 13.10 6.20
CA VAL A 150 -3.86 13.48 7.34
C VAL A 150 -3.02 13.45 8.60
N ALA A 151 -3.29 14.37 9.52
CA ALA A 151 -2.76 14.29 10.87
C ALA A 151 -3.45 13.15 11.62
N ILE A 152 -2.69 12.41 12.42
CA ILE A 152 -3.21 11.24 13.14
C ILE A 152 -2.53 11.12 14.50
N SER A 153 -3.28 10.63 15.48
CA SER A 153 -2.77 10.46 16.85
C SER A 153 -1.73 9.35 16.92
N ARG A 154 -0.82 9.48 17.90
CA ARG A 154 0.21 8.47 18.17
C ARG A 154 -0.34 7.06 18.33
N ASP A 155 -1.43 6.88 19.07
CA ASP A 155 -2.00 5.56 19.35
C ASP A 155 -2.50 4.87 18.07
N SER A 156 -2.98 5.65 17.09
CA SER A 156 -3.33 5.14 15.78
C SER A 156 -2.10 4.79 14.94
N LEU A 157 -1.00 5.54 15.05
CA LEU A 157 0.25 5.22 14.34
C LEU A 157 0.79 3.83 14.67
N TYR A 158 0.85 3.48 15.96
CA TYR A 158 1.30 2.16 16.41
C TYR A 158 0.46 0.99 15.90
N ARG A 159 -0.78 1.24 15.49
CA ARG A 159 -1.67 0.21 14.93
C ARG A 159 -1.53 0.08 13.41
N LEU A 160 -0.96 1.08 12.74
CA LEU A 160 -0.90 1.16 11.28
C LEU A 160 0.44 0.74 10.68
N ASP A 161 1.48 0.67 11.50
CA ASP A 161 2.85 0.34 11.10
C ASP A 161 3.51 -0.53 12.17
N ASP A 162 3.85 -1.76 11.77
CA ASP A 162 4.43 -2.77 12.66
C ASP A 162 5.89 -2.41 13.03
N ALA A 163 6.63 -1.70 12.18
CA ALA A 163 7.99 -1.25 12.47
C ALA A 163 7.97 -0.19 13.57
N ILE A 164 7.02 0.74 13.55
CA ILE A 164 6.84 1.74 14.60
C ILE A 164 6.41 1.08 15.92
N ARG A 165 5.55 0.06 15.87
CA ARG A 165 5.18 -0.72 17.07
C ARG A 165 6.38 -1.42 17.70
N ASN A 166 7.29 -1.91 16.87
CA ASN A 166 8.45 -2.70 17.30
C ASN A 166 9.73 -1.84 17.43
N ASP A 167 9.66 -0.52 17.26
CA ASP A 167 10.80 0.40 17.41
C ASP A 167 11.22 0.46 18.89
N SER A 168 12.07 -0.48 19.27
CA SER A 168 12.71 -0.57 20.58
C SER A 168 13.63 0.63 20.90
N LEU A 169 13.97 1.46 19.90
CA LEU A 169 14.95 2.54 20.03
C LEU A 169 14.34 3.91 20.36
N ASN A 170 13.02 4.02 20.55
CA ASN A 170 12.38 5.25 21.03
C ASN A 170 12.70 6.53 20.22
N LYS A 171 13.10 6.40 18.94
CA LYS A 171 13.44 7.57 18.11
C LYS A 171 12.19 8.26 17.57
N ALA A 172 11.12 7.50 17.34
CA ALA A 172 9.81 8.01 16.92
C ALA A 172 8.87 8.47 18.06
N THR A 173 9.17 8.17 19.34
CA THR A 173 8.15 7.97 20.39
C THR A 173 7.73 9.18 21.25
N THR A 174 8.06 10.42 20.90
CA THR A 174 7.64 11.59 21.73
C THR A 174 6.66 12.54 21.07
N ALA A 175 6.44 12.46 19.75
CA ALA A 175 5.45 13.32 19.11
C ALA A 175 4.04 12.85 19.51
N PRO A 176 3.15 13.76 19.98
CA PRO A 176 1.77 13.39 20.33
C PRO A 176 0.94 12.95 19.10
N SER A 177 1.40 13.34 17.91
CA SER A 177 0.79 13.03 16.62
C SER A 177 1.86 12.88 15.56
N GLY A 178 1.51 12.25 14.45
CA GLY A 178 2.30 12.27 13.22
C GLY A 178 1.37 12.38 12.03
N PHE A 179 1.84 11.91 10.88
CA PHE A 179 1.11 12.00 9.63
C PHE A 179 0.94 10.62 9.01
N LEU A 180 -0.21 10.43 8.40
CA LEU A 180 -0.47 9.31 7.50
C LEU A 180 -0.53 9.89 6.09
N ALA A 181 0.54 9.70 5.32
CA ALA A 181 0.53 10.00 3.89
C ALA A 181 -0.19 8.86 3.16
N TYR A 182 -1.02 9.22 2.19
CA TYR A 182 -1.74 8.32 1.33
C TYR A 182 -1.36 8.59 -0.11
N TYR A 183 -1.01 7.52 -0.82
CA TYR A 183 -0.56 7.54 -2.20
C TYR A 183 -1.63 6.97 -3.11
N GLY A 184 -2.77 7.66 -3.20
CA GLY A 184 -3.92 7.20 -3.99
C GLY A 184 -3.62 6.98 -5.48
N GLN A 185 -2.57 7.60 -6.01
CA GLN A 185 -2.08 7.33 -7.35
C GLN A 185 -1.49 5.93 -7.56
N VAL A 186 -1.25 5.17 -6.49
CA VAL A 186 -0.73 3.82 -6.65
C VAL A 186 -1.79 2.90 -7.26
N HIS A 187 -3.08 3.21 -7.13
CA HIS A 187 -4.16 2.41 -7.71
C HIS A 187 -4.10 2.25 -9.25
N TYR A 188 -3.44 3.14 -10.00
CA TYR A 188 -3.52 3.19 -11.47
C TYR A 188 -2.66 2.16 -12.22
N MET A 189 -3.17 1.70 -13.38
CA MET A 189 -2.41 1.10 -14.49
C MET A 189 -1.75 2.19 -15.36
N GLY A 190 -0.42 2.25 -15.35
CA GLY A 190 0.35 2.95 -16.40
C GLY A 190 0.90 4.34 -16.07
N GLU A 191 1.83 4.79 -16.92
CA GLU A 191 2.58 6.05 -16.80
C GLU A 191 1.78 7.28 -17.27
N GLN A 192 0.56 7.10 -17.79
CA GLN A 192 -0.23 8.19 -18.38
C GLN A 192 -1.48 8.54 -17.53
N PRO A 193 -1.58 9.77 -16.98
CA PRO A 193 -2.68 10.22 -16.11
C PRO A 193 -4.10 10.23 -16.70
N ARG A 194 -4.29 9.86 -17.97
CA ARG A 194 -5.55 10.05 -18.72
C ARG A 194 -6.39 8.78 -18.87
N GLN A 195 -5.86 7.62 -18.53
CA GLN A 195 -6.62 6.37 -18.54
C GLN A 195 -7.14 6.12 -17.11
N LYS A 196 -8.42 6.43 -16.89
CA LYS A 196 -9.10 6.24 -15.61
C LYS A 196 -9.44 4.75 -15.48
N ASP A 197 -8.44 3.95 -15.13
CA ASP A 197 -8.45 2.49 -15.27
C ASP A 197 -9.13 1.78 -14.09
N TYR A 198 -10.45 1.84 -14.09
CA TYR A 198 -11.27 0.84 -13.43
C TYR A 198 -11.72 -0.15 -14.48
N MET A 199 -11.21 -1.37 -14.42
CA MET A 199 -11.62 -2.41 -15.35
C MET A 199 -12.83 -3.14 -14.75
N PRO A 200 -14.02 -3.09 -15.39
CA PRO A 200 -15.10 -3.98 -14.99
C PRO A 200 -14.65 -5.43 -15.21
N VAL A 201 -14.76 -6.25 -14.19
CA VAL A 201 -14.28 -7.65 -14.19
C VAL A 201 -15.38 -8.67 -13.98
N ALA A 202 -16.49 -8.27 -13.36
CA ALA A 202 -17.68 -9.11 -13.22
C ALA A 202 -18.93 -8.24 -13.06
N THR A 203 -20.07 -8.74 -13.54
CA THR A 203 -21.36 -8.05 -13.43
C THR A 203 -22.47 -9.08 -13.28
N ASP A 204 -23.44 -8.80 -12.41
CA ASP A 204 -24.71 -9.51 -12.34
C ASP A 204 -25.90 -8.52 -12.34
N ALA A 205 -27.09 -8.96 -11.90
CA ALA A 205 -28.28 -8.12 -11.83
C ALA A 205 -28.20 -6.99 -10.78
N THR A 206 -27.31 -7.09 -9.79
CA THR A 206 -27.24 -6.19 -8.64
C THR A 206 -25.95 -5.37 -8.61
N TYR A 207 -24.83 -5.98 -8.96
CA TYR A 207 -23.48 -5.46 -8.78
C TYR A 207 -22.71 -5.41 -10.10
N THR A 208 -21.87 -4.40 -10.22
CA THR A 208 -20.73 -4.39 -11.14
C THR A 208 -19.47 -4.30 -10.31
N ILE A 209 -18.55 -5.24 -10.50
CA ILE A 209 -17.26 -5.29 -9.82
C ILE A 209 -16.19 -4.71 -10.73
N TYR A 210 -15.44 -3.78 -10.18
CA TYR A 210 -14.30 -3.15 -10.83
C TYR A 210 -13.03 -3.53 -10.08
N ARG A 211 -11.92 -3.67 -10.81
CA ARG A 211 -10.59 -3.72 -10.22
C ARG A 211 -9.71 -2.57 -10.70
N THR A 212 -8.79 -2.19 -9.83
CA THR A 212 -7.58 -1.43 -10.15
C THR A 212 -6.37 -2.37 -10.02
N ARG A 213 -5.14 -1.85 -10.12
CA ARG A 213 -3.96 -2.69 -9.84
C ARG A 213 -3.89 -3.18 -8.40
N HIS A 214 -4.47 -2.41 -7.48
CA HIS A 214 -4.26 -2.53 -6.04
C HIS A 214 -5.54 -2.50 -5.23
N GLY A 215 -6.71 -2.53 -5.85
CA GLY A 215 -7.95 -2.61 -5.12
C GLY A 215 -9.13 -3.05 -5.97
N VAL A 216 -10.23 -3.31 -5.28
CA VAL A 216 -11.48 -3.83 -5.84
C VAL A 216 -12.63 -3.00 -5.31
N LEU A 217 -13.56 -2.66 -6.20
CA LEU A 217 -14.75 -1.88 -5.90
C LEU A 217 -15.99 -2.59 -6.40
N ALA A 218 -17.09 -2.38 -5.68
CA ALA A 218 -18.42 -2.71 -6.18
C ALA A 218 -19.20 -1.44 -6.49
N GLN A 219 -20.03 -1.54 -7.52
CA GLN A 219 -21.05 -0.56 -7.86
C GLN A 219 -22.43 -1.22 -7.80
N LYS A 220 -23.39 -0.54 -7.18
CA LYS A 220 -24.82 -0.89 -7.16
C LYS A 220 -25.62 0.37 -7.49
N LYS A 221 -26.29 0.38 -8.64
CA LYS A 221 -26.95 1.57 -9.20
C LYS A 221 -25.95 2.74 -9.34
N ASN A 222 -26.25 3.90 -8.75
CA ASN A 222 -25.37 5.07 -8.73
C ASN A 222 -24.51 5.15 -7.45
N LYS A 223 -24.27 4.04 -6.77
CA LYS A 223 -23.46 3.98 -5.57
C LYS A 223 -22.26 3.08 -5.75
N PHE A 224 -21.13 3.45 -5.17
CA PHE A 224 -19.90 2.64 -5.14
C PHE A 224 -19.44 2.38 -3.71
N LYS A 225 -18.60 1.36 -3.54
CA LYS A 225 -17.94 1.03 -2.28
C LYS A 225 -16.61 0.33 -2.55
N TRP A 226 -15.58 0.66 -1.78
CA TRP A 226 -14.35 -0.13 -1.74
C TRP A 226 -14.59 -1.45 -1.04
N LEU A 227 -14.24 -2.55 -1.72
CA LEU A 227 -14.30 -3.89 -1.16
C LEU A 227 -12.94 -4.29 -0.59
N PHE A 228 -11.87 -3.99 -1.32
CA PHE A 228 -10.53 -4.43 -0.99
C PHE A 228 -9.48 -3.42 -1.44
N ILE A 229 -8.46 -3.22 -0.61
CA ILE A 229 -7.29 -2.42 -0.95
C ILE A 229 -6.04 -3.19 -0.50
N THR A 230 -5.08 -3.27 -1.42
CA THR A 230 -3.76 -3.86 -1.17
C THR A 230 -2.95 -2.96 -0.24
N ASP A 231 -2.39 -3.55 0.80
CA ASP A 231 -1.52 -2.91 1.78
C ASP A 231 -0.62 -4.01 2.37
N ASN A 232 0.70 -3.78 2.45
CA ASN A 232 1.64 -4.82 2.83
C ASN A 232 1.39 -5.33 4.26
N ASP A 233 1.22 -4.43 5.23
CA ASP A 233 1.01 -4.79 6.65
C ASP A 233 -0.38 -5.36 6.98
N LEU A 234 -1.36 -5.13 6.11
CA LEU A 234 -2.76 -5.53 6.32
C LEU A 234 -3.13 -6.75 5.47
N THR A 235 -2.86 -6.69 4.17
CA THR A 235 -3.25 -7.74 3.22
C THR A 235 -2.07 -8.53 2.70
N GLY A 236 -0.85 -8.30 3.17
CA GLY A 236 0.32 -9.09 2.73
C GLY A 236 0.63 -8.93 1.24
N GLY A 237 0.17 -7.83 0.63
CA GLY A 237 0.48 -7.50 -0.75
C GLY A 237 1.96 -7.18 -0.95
N PRO A 238 2.39 -6.95 -2.21
CA PRO A 238 3.79 -6.73 -2.52
C PRO A 238 4.32 -5.48 -1.82
N GLU A 239 5.56 -5.54 -1.32
CA GLU A 239 6.24 -4.38 -0.73
C GLU A 239 6.40 -3.22 -1.73
N LYS A 240 6.39 -3.56 -3.03
CA LYS A 240 6.54 -2.62 -4.13
C LYS A 240 5.33 -2.69 -5.03
N LEU A 241 4.34 -1.83 -4.79
CA LEU A 241 3.14 -1.63 -5.61
C LEU A 241 3.42 -1.00 -6.99
N ARG A 242 4.66 -1.10 -7.48
CA ARG A 242 4.95 -1.03 -8.93
C ARG A 242 4.60 -2.34 -9.64
N TRP A 243 4.47 -3.44 -8.90
CA TRP A 243 3.97 -4.72 -9.39
C TRP A 243 2.49 -4.79 -9.12
N GLU A 244 1.69 -5.08 -10.14
CA GLU A 244 0.24 -5.21 -9.98
C GLU A 244 -0.09 -6.32 -8.99
N SER A 245 -0.96 -6.06 -8.02
CA SER A 245 -1.28 -7.04 -6.98
C SER A 245 -2.62 -7.72 -7.17
N ILE A 246 -3.61 -7.10 -7.81
CA ILE A 246 -4.91 -7.73 -8.03
C ILE A 246 -4.91 -8.47 -9.37
N GLU A 247 -4.75 -9.80 -9.31
CA GLU A 247 -4.66 -10.64 -10.51
C GLU A 247 -6.02 -11.02 -11.06
N GLU A 248 -6.87 -11.62 -10.21
CA GLU A 248 -8.16 -12.19 -10.60
C GLU A 248 -9.23 -11.84 -9.57
N VAL A 249 -10.45 -11.58 -10.05
CA VAL A 249 -11.59 -11.19 -9.21
C VAL A 249 -12.84 -11.90 -9.74
N PHE A 250 -13.58 -12.56 -8.85
CA PHE A 250 -14.77 -13.32 -9.19
C PHE A 250 -15.95 -12.91 -8.32
N LEU A 251 -17.10 -12.67 -8.97
CA LEU A 251 -18.37 -12.38 -8.29
C LEU A 251 -19.11 -13.69 -7.99
N LEU A 252 -19.46 -13.90 -6.73
CA LEU A 252 -20.06 -15.11 -6.18
C LEU A 252 -21.29 -14.73 -5.37
N ASP A 253 -22.38 -14.41 -6.07
CA ASP A 253 -23.61 -13.86 -5.50
C ASP A 253 -23.36 -12.53 -4.75
N ASP A 254 -23.41 -12.55 -3.42
CA ASP A 254 -23.17 -11.44 -2.51
C ASP A 254 -21.71 -11.34 -2.01
N HIS A 255 -20.83 -12.20 -2.55
CA HIS A 255 -19.42 -12.24 -2.22
C HIS A 255 -18.52 -11.97 -3.44
N VAL A 256 -17.28 -11.55 -3.17
CA VAL A 256 -16.22 -11.44 -4.17
C VAL A 256 -15.00 -12.21 -3.71
N LEU A 257 -14.51 -13.13 -4.54
CA LEU A 257 -13.21 -13.78 -4.38
C LEU A 257 -12.14 -12.95 -5.11
N ILE A 258 -11.04 -12.65 -4.42
CA ILE A 258 -9.94 -11.83 -4.91
C ILE A 258 -8.66 -12.65 -4.78
N LYS A 259 -7.92 -12.76 -5.88
CA LYS A 259 -6.57 -13.33 -5.91
C LYS A 259 -5.56 -12.19 -5.96
N GLN A 260 -4.73 -12.12 -4.92
CA GLN A 260 -3.73 -11.09 -4.74
C GLN A 260 -2.32 -11.67 -4.89
N SER A 261 -1.53 -11.13 -5.82
CA SER A 261 -0.12 -11.45 -6.00
C SER A 261 0.73 -10.99 -4.81
N GLN A 262 1.77 -11.76 -4.46
CA GLN A 262 2.79 -11.38 -3.48
C GLN A 262 4.14 -11.06 -4.13
N ALA A 263 4.12 -10.54 -5.37
CA ALA A 263 5.33 -10.23 -6.13
C ALA A 263 6.44 -9.55 -5.29
N PRO A 264 7.71 -9.96 -5.47
CA PRO A 264 8.20 -10.80 -6.56
C PRO A 264 8.02 -12.30 -6.31
N ASP A 265 7.51 -12.69 -5.15
CA ASP A 265 7.26 -14.08 -4.84
C ASP A 265 6.14 -14.63 -5.74
N PRO A 266 6.26 -15.88 -6.22
CA PRO A 266 5.25 -16.49 -7.08
C PRO A 266 3.97 -16.90 -6.33
N GLU A 267 3.95 -16.69 -5.02
CA GLU A 267 2.83 -16.97 -4.13
C GLU A 267 1.73 -15.91 -4.28
N TYR A 268 0.53 -16.28 -3.82
CA TYR A 268 -0.63 -15.40 -3.83
C TYR A 268 -1.46 -15.64 -2.59
N GLN A 269 -2.24 -14.63 -2.23
CA GLN A 269 -3.26 -14.72 -1.18
C GLN A 269 -4.65 -14.69 -1.81
N LEU A 270 -5.57 -15.44 -1.22
CA LEU A 270 -6.98 -15.40 -1.60
C LEU A 270 -7.79 -14.72 -0.51
N TYR A 271 -8.66 -13.81 -0.93
CA TYR A 271 -9.56 -13.09 -0.06
C TYR A 271 -11.00 -13.28 -0.50
N LEU A 272 -11.87 -13.57 0.44
CA LEU A 272 -13.31 -13.62 0.22
C LEU A 272 -13.94 -12.44 0.96
N VAL A 273 -14.66 -11.60 0.22
CA VAL A 273 -15.25 -10.36 0.72
C VAL A 273 -16.76 -10.40 0.58
N HIS A 274 -17.49 -10.26 1.69
CA HIS A 274 -18.93 -10.03 1.65
C HIS A 274 -19.20 -8.59 1.20
N ILE A 275 -19.95 -8.39 0.09
CA ILE A 275 -20.09 -7.08 -0.58
C ILE A 275 -20.76 -6.05 0.34
N GLU A 276 -21.90 -6.40 0.94
CA GLU A 276 -22.68 -5.45 1.74
C GLU A 276 -22.00 -5.06 3.04
N THR A 277 -21.43 -6.00 3.80
CA THR A 277 -20.77 -5.70 5.09
C THR A 277 -19.33 -5.23 4.90
N GLY A 278 -18.66 -5.71 3.83
CA GLY A 278 -17.22 -5.52 3.61
C GLY A 278 -16.36 -6.46 4.46
N MET A 279 -16.97 -7.36 5.24
CA MET A 279 -16.22 -8.37 5.99
C MET A 279 -15.36 -9.17 5.02
N THR A 280 -14.07 -9.23 5.33
CA THR A 280 -13.07 -9.86 4.48
C THR A 280 -12.38 -10.95 5.28
N GLY A 281 -12.27 -12.13 4.69
CA GLY A 281 -11.46 -13.22 5.21
C GLY A 281 -10.36 -13.60 4.22
N ARG A 282 -9.14 -13.77 4.72
CA ARG A 282 -8.08 -14.43 3.96
C ARG A 282 -8.27 -15.93 4.07
N ILE A 283 -8.39 -16.59 2.93
CA ILE A 283 -8.49 -18.04 2.86
C ILE A 283 -7.14 -18.64 3.25
N LYS A 284 -7.18 -19.58 4.19
CA LYS A 284 -6.01 -20.28 4.69
C LYS A 284 -5.48 -21.23 3.62
N ILE A 285 -4.27 -20.95 3.14
CA ILE A 285 -3.48 -21.83 2.27
C ILE A 285 -2.13 -21.96 2.96
N ASP A 286 -1.95 -22.98 3.79
CA ASP A 286 -0.67 -23.21 4.47
C ASP A 286 0.11 -24.37 3.87
N PHE A 287 1.43 -24.36 4.12
CA PHE A 287 2.35 -25.40 3.65
C PHE A 287 1.92 -26.78 4.14
N ASP A 288 1.41 -26.90 5.37
CA ASP A 288 0.95 -28.18 5.92
C ASP A 288 -0.22 -28.75 5.09
N SER A 289 -1.17 -27.92 4.68
CA SER A 289 -2.28 -28.33 3.81
C SER A 289 -1.80 -28.76 2.43
N LEU A 290 -0.83 -28.06 1.84
CA LEU A 290 -0.24 -28.44 0.55
C LEU A 290 0.57 -29.74 0.66
N LEU A 291 1.40 -29.88 1.68
CA LEU A 291 2.21 -31.06 1.98
C LEU A 291 1.35 -32.29 2.26
N ALA A 292 0.25 -32.15 3.01
CA ALA A 292 -0.70 -33.24 3.26
C ALA A 292 -1.31 -33.79 1.95
N HIS A 293 -1.40 -32.96 0.91
CA HIS A 293 -1.84 -33.35 -0.43
C HIS A 293 -0.68 -33.68 -1.38
N ASN A 294 0.57 -33.70 -0.88
CA ASN A 294 1.81 -33.90 -1.62
C ASN A 294 2.02 -32.90 -2.78
N ILE A 295 1.54 -31.66 -2.60
CA ILE A 295 1.60 -30.59 -3.60
C ILE A 295 2.86 -29.76 -3.38
N GLU A 296 3.74 -29.74 -4.37
CA GLU A 296 4.90 -28.85 -4.43
C GLU A 296 4.53 -27.61 -5.25
N PHE A 297 4.21 -26.50 -4.57
CA PHE A 297 3.59 -25.32 -5.20
C PHE A 297 4.44 -24.70 -6.33
N LEU A 298 5.76 -24.70 -6.17
CA LEU A 298 6.68 -24.11 -7.15
C LEU A 298 6.73 -24.90 -8.46
N ASP A 299 6.47 -26.22 -8.41
CA ASP A 299 6.46 -27.12 -9.56
C ASP A 299 5.19 -27.03 -10.39
N LEU A 300 4.13 -26.44 -9.83
CA LEU A 300 2.86 -26.25 -10.50
C LEU A 300 2.97 -25.18 -11.60
N ASN A 301 2.31 -25.42 -12.74
CA ASN A 301 2.10 -24.38 -13.73
C ASN A 301 0.99 -23.40 -13.30
N GLY A 302 0.79 -22.29 -14.03
CA GLY A 302 -0.16 -21.24 -13.64
C GLY A 302 -1.60 -21.72 -13.39
N ARG A 303 -2.12 -22.66 -14.19
CA ARG A 303 -3.48 -23.22 -14.02
C ARG A 303 -3.57 -24.20 -12.85
N GLU A 304 -2.49 -24.90 -12.56
CA GLU A 304 -2.41 -25.79 -11.42
C GLU A 304 -2.23 -25.00 -10.12
N ARG A 305 -1.52 -23.88 -10.15
CA ARG A 305 -1.38 -22.99 -8.98
C ARG A 305 -2.71 -22.41 -8.56
N PHE A 306 -3.57 -22.08 -9.50
CA PHE A 306 -4.92 -21.60 -9.22
C PHE A 306 -5.86 -21.91 -10.37
N SER A 307 -6.97 -22.56 -10.06
CA SER A 307 -8.13 -22.59 -10.93
C SER A 307 -9.41 -22.54 -10.12
N MET A 308 -10.45 -21.94 -10.70
CA MET A 308 -11.79 -21.98 -10.14
C MET A 308 -12.68 -22.83 -11.04
N GLN A 309 -13.43 -23.73 -10.42
CA GLN A 309 -14.44 -24.53 -11.10
C GLN A 309 -15.69 -24.55 -10.23
N GLU A 310 -16.80 -24.08 -10.79
CA GLU A 310 -18.07 -23.88 -10.06
C GLU A 310 -17.84 -23.01 -8.83
N ASP A 311 -18.06 -23.54 -7.62
CA ASP A 311 -17.92 -22.84 -6.34
C ASP A 311 -16.75 -23.43 -5.52
N THR A 312 -15.68 -23.85 -6.20
CA THR A 312 -14.51 -24.48 -5.58
C THR A 312 -13.23 -23.93 -6.18
N VAL A 313 -12.32 -23.48 -5.30
CA VAL A 313 -10.93 -23.20 -5.67
C VAL A 313 -10.15 -24.51 -5.66
N ARG A 314 -9.36 -24.72 -6.71
CA ARG A 314 -8.48 -25.88 -6.89
C ARG A 314 -7.03 -25.42 -6.98
N ILE A 315 -6.18 -26.08 -6.19
CA ILE A 315 -4.72 -25.93 -6.23
C ILE A 315 -4.13 -27.33 -6.42
N GLY A 316 -3.22 -27.50 -7.38
CA GLY A 316 -2.62 -28.78 -7.76
C GLY A 316 -3.12 -29.33 -9.10
N ASN A 317 -2.62 -30.50 -9.47
CA ASN A 317 -2.92 -31.16 -10.74
C ASN A 317 -4.08 -32.16 -10.62
N ASP A 318 -4.31 -32.97 -11.65
CA ASP A 318 -5.43 -33.92 -11.65
C ASP A 318 -5.29 -35.07 -10.65
N ILE A 319 -4.06 -35.38 -10.22
CA ILE A 319 -3.74 -36.47 -9.29
C ILE A 319 -3.73 -35.94 -7.85
N LYS A 320 -3.03 -34.83 -7.62
CA LYS A 320 -2.80 -34.21 -6.31
C LYS A 320 -3.41 -32.82 -6.29
N ARG A 321 -4.51 -32.66 -5.56
CA ARG A 321 -5.22 -31.38 -5.49
C ARG A 321 -5.80 -31.09 -4.12
N LEU A 322 -5.65 -29.85 -3.70
CA LEU A 322 -6.41 -29.23 -2.65
C LEU A 322 -7.69 -28.64 -3.24
N ARG A 323 -8.81 -28.87 -2.57
CA ARG A 323 -10.12 -28.32 -2.92
C ARG A 323 -10.64 -27.48 -1.78
N LEU A 324 -10.94 -26.23 -2.08
CA LEU A 324 -11.44 -25.25 -1.12
C LEU A 324 -12.88 -24.90 -1.51
N PRO A 325 -13.89 -25.55 -0.89
CA PRO A 325 -15.30 -25.31 -1.21
C PRO A 325 -15.72 -23.92 -0.71
N LEU A 326 -15.98 -23.00 -1.62
CA LEU A 326 -16.27 -21.59 -1.28
C LEU A 326 -17.57 -21.46 -0.49
N LYS A 327 -18.53 -22.38 -0.67
CA LYS A 327 -19.74 -22.48 0.16
C LYS A 327 -19.44 -22.60 1.66
N ASP A 328 -18.49 -23.44 2.06
CA ASP A 328 -18.17 -23.64 3.48
C ASP A 328 -17.38 -22.46 4.05
N ILE A 329 -16.53 -21.85 3.22
CA ILE A 329 -15.77 -20.65 3.56
C ILE A 329 -16.74 -19.46 3.75
N ARG A 330 -17.71 -19.27 2.84
CA ARG A 330 -18.79 -18.27 2.97
C ARG A 330 -19.56 -18.46 4.27
N LYS A 331 -20.06 -19.68 4.52
CA LYS A 331 -20.77 -20.01 5.75
C LYS A 331 -19.94 -19.72 7.00
N THR A 332 -18.64 -19.94 6.96
CA THR A 332 -17.72 -19.64 8.06
C THR A 332 -17.60 -18.14 8.30
N LEU A 333 -17.44 -17.34 7.24
CA LEU A 333 -17.39 -15.88 7.36
C LEU A 333 -18.71 -15.29 7.86
N ASP A 334 -19.84 -15.74 7.31
CA ASP A 334 -21.17 -15.33 7.76
C ASP A 334 -21.41 -15.72 9.22
N GLY A 335 -21.01 -16.92 9.61
CA GLY A 335 -21.11 -17.38 11.00
C GLY A 335 -20.36 -16.49 11.98
N ILE A 336 -19.18 -16.00 11.60
CA ILE A 336 -18.42 -15.05 12.41
C ILE A 336 -19.12 -13.70 12.43
N LEU A 337 -19.57 -13.20 11.28
CA LEU A 337 -20.26 -11.90 11.13
C LEU A 337 -21.48 -11.79 12.05
N TYR A 338 -22.27 -12.85 12.18
CA TYR A 338 -23.50 -12.87 12.98
C TYR A 338 -23.30 -13.30 14.45
N SER A 339 -22.07 -13.61 14.85
CA SER A 339 -21.72 -13.94 16.23
C SER A 339 -21.21 -12.75 17.06
N GLU A 340 -20.93 -11.62 16.38
CA GLU A 340 -20.59 -10.33 16.98
C GLU A 340 -21.81 -9.42 17.09
#